data_AF-A0A327J9I3-F1
#
_entry.id   AF-A0A327J9I3-F1
#
_cell.length_a   1.000
_cell.length_b   1.000
_cell.length_c   1.000
_cell.angle_alpha   90.00
_cell.angle_beta   90.00
_cell.angle_gamma   90.00
#
_symmetry.space_group_name_H-M   'P 1'
#
loop_
_entity.id
_entity.type
_entity.pdbx_description
1 polymer ?
#
loop_
_entity_poly.entity_id
_entity_poly.type
_entity_poly.pdbx_seq_one_letter_code
_entity_poly.pdbx_strand_id
1 'polypeptide(L)'
;MDNNMKNNKNFNRVSDIIESLTINPNPESVAVLEEIGTNSSIDEVRELTSRALVKRNEPDSLSVVISNRGKGINDMSTVVAMSTINELLSLEDKEHAMKVLEDAISSESFDEEVKENARSVKALMALS
;
A
#
# COMPACT_ATOMS: atom_id res chain seq x y z
N MET A 1 30.83 13.65 9.24
CA MET A 1 29.57 13.16 9.81
C MET A 1 28.50 14.23 9.55
N ASP A 2 28.04 14.40 8.31
CA ASP A 2 27.15 15.54 7.94
C ASP A 2 26.11 15.22 6.83
N ASN A 3 25.83 13.94 6.57
CA ASN A 3 24.80 13.55 5.59
C ASN A 3 23.45 13.15 6.24
N ASN A 4 23.40 12.90 7.55
CA ASN A 4 22.16 12.42 8.19
C ASN A 4 21.12 13.52 8.44
N MET A 5 21.51 14.78 8.64
CA MET A 5 20.55 15.87 8.87
C MET A 5 19.84 16.35 7.60
N LYS A 6 20.49 16.29 6.43
CA LYS A 6 19.87 16.68 5.15
C LYS A 6 18.88 15.64 4.64
N ASN A 7 19.19 14.35 4.83
CA ASN A 7 18.27 13.25 4.51
C ASN A 7 16.96 13.36 5.29
N ASN A 8 17.04 13.76 6.57
CA ASN A 8 15.86 13.87 7.43
C ASN A 8 14.88 14.99 6.98
N LYS A 9 15.39 16.15 6.54
CA LYS A 9 14.51 17.24 6.06
C LYS A 9 13.77 16.90 4.77
N ASN A 10 14.45 16.26 3.82
CA ASN A 10 13.82 15.87 2.57
C ASN A 10 12.84 14.72 2.79
N PHE A 11 13.19 13.78 3.66
CA PHE A 11 12.30 12.70 4.06
C PHE A 11 11.02 13.23 4.72
N ASN A 12 11.12 14.17 5.68
CA ASN A 12 9.96 14.79 6.30
C ASN A 12 9.04 15.46 5.26
N ARG A 13 9.61 16.17 4.28
CA ARG A 13 8.82 16.76 3.19
C ARG A 13 8.11 15.71 2.34
N VAL A 14 8.75 14.58 2.07
CA VAL A 14 8.13 13.47 1.34
C VAL A 14 6.98 12.87 2.16
N SER A 15 7.18 12.67 3.47
CA SER A 15 6.12 12.22 4.38
C SER A 15 4.93 13.18 4.37
N ASP A 16 5.18 14.50 4.51
CA ASP A 16 4.14 15.54 4.50
C ASP A 16 3.32 15.52 3.19
N ILE A 17 3.99 15.27 2.06
CA ILE A 17 3.35 15.16 0.74
C ILE A 17 2.48 13.90 0.69
N ILE A 18 2.99 12.74 1.12
CA ILE A 18 2.22 11.48 1.13
C ILE A 18 0.98 11.62 2.00
N GLU A 19 1.10 12.20 3.19
CA GLU A 19 -0.04 12.47 4.08
C GLU A 19 -1.06 13.41 3.44
N SER A 20 -0.59 14.47 2.78
CA SER A 20 -1.47 15.40 2.07
C SER A 20 -2.23 14.72 0.92
N LEU A 21 -1.57 13.82 0.18
CA LEU A 21 -2.19 13.03 -0.89
C LEU A 21 -3.15 11.96 -0.35
N THR A 22 -2.98 11.51 0.90
CA THR A 22 -3.86 10.52 1.53
C THR A 22 -5.28 11.08 1.67
N ILE A 23 -5.43 12.32 2.12
CA ILE A 23 -6.75 12.93 2.37
C ILE A 23 -7.31 13.71 1.17
N ASN A 24 -6.55 13.83 0.09
CA ASN A 24 -6.97 14.58 -1.09
C ASN A 24 -7.94 13.74 -1.94
N PRO A 25 -9.18 14.20 -2.17
CA PRO A 25 -10.18 13.45 -2.94
C PRO A 25 -9.88 13.41 -4.45
N ASN A 26 -8.83 14.09 -4.92
CA ASN A 26 -8.45 14.08 -6.33
C ASN A 26 -7.98 12.67 -6.76
N PRO A 27 -8.58 12.06 -7.80
CA PRO A 27 -8.14 10.76 -8.34
C PRO A 27 -6.67 10.71 -8.74
N GLU A 28 -6.10 11.83 -9.21
CA GLU A 28 -4.68 11.94 -9.56
C GLU A 28 -3.75 11.69 -8.35
N SER A 29 -4.27 11.84 -7.11
CA SER A 29 -3.49 11.57 -5.90
C SER A 29 -3.10 10.09 -5.82
N VAL A 30 -3.98 9.19 -6.26
CA VAL A 30 -3.68 7.75 -6.32
C VAL A 30 -2.59 7.47 -7.34
N ALA A 31 -2.68 8.07 -8.53
CA ALA A 31 -1.69 7.91 -9.59
C ALA A 31 -0.29 8.37 -9.12
N VAL A 32 -0.20 9.52 -8.43
CA VAL A 32 1.07 10.02 -7.89
C VAL A 32 1.64 9.10 -6.80
N LEU A 33 0.79 8.65 -5.86
CA LEU A 33 1.19 7.70 -4.82
C LEU A 33 1.68 6.39 -5.45
N GLU A 34 1.00 5.90 -6.49
CA GLU A 34 1.41 4.71 -7.21
C GLU A 34 2.75 4.92 -7.94
N GLU A 35 2.81 5.88 -8.86
CA GLU A 35 3.93 6.04 -9.79
C GLU A 35 5.23 6.39 -9.07
N ILE A 36 5.17 7.29 -8.09
CA ILE A 36 6.36 7.81 -7.40
C ILE A 36 6.57 7.12 -6.05
N GLY A 37 5.51 6.93 -5.28
CA GLY A 37 5.60 6.42 -3.92
C GLY A 37 5.89 4.92 -3.88
N THR A 38 5.02 4.10 -4.49
CA THR A 38 5.14 2.63 -4.43
C THR A 38 6.27 2.08 -5.28
N ASN A 39 6.79 2.83 -6.25
CA ASN A 39 7.97 2.43 -7.04
C ASN A 39 9.29 3.02 -6.51
N SER A 40 9.26 3.69 -5.35
CA SER A 40 10.46 4.31 -4.78
C SER A 40 11.55 3.26 -4.47
N SER A 41 12.80 3.63 -4.72
CA SER A 41 13.97 2.83 -4.32
C SER A 41 14.21 2.84 -2.80
N ILE A 42 13.46 3.66 -2.05
CA ILE A 42 13.56 3.78 -0.60
C ILE A 42 12.37 3.05 0.03
N ASP A 43 12.65 1.97 0.76
CA ASP A 43 11.65 1.13 1.44
C ASP A 43 10.71 1.96 2.34
N GLU A 44 11.26 2.91 3.09
CA GLU A 44 10.48 3.77 4.00
C GLU A 44 9.45 4.64 3.25
N VAL A 45 9.78 5.08 2.02
CA VAL A 45 8.83 5.81 1.17
C VAL A 45 7.74 4.87 0.66
N ARG A 46 8.09 3.64 0.24
CA ARG A 46 7.10 2.63 -0.18
C ARG A 46 6.19 2.22 0.96
N GLU A 47 6.72 2.11 2.18
CA GLU A 47 5.96 1.80 3.38
C GLU A 47 4.92 2.90 3.68
N LEU A 48 5.36 4.15 3.78
CA LEU A 48 4.45 5.29 4.03
C LEU A 48 3.38 5.39 2.95
N THR A 49 3.78 5.20 1.69
CA THR A 49 2.86 5.27 0.55
C THR A 49 1.86 4.12 0.56
N SER A 50 2.29 2.89 0.83
CA SER A 50 1.38 1.73 0.85
C SER A 50 0.33 1.89 1.96
N ARG A 51 0.75 2.39 3.13
CA ARG A 51 -0.18 2.70 4.22
C ARG A 51 -1.14 3.84 3.87
N ALA A 52 -0.66 4.87 3.19
CA ALA A 52 -1.51 5.95 2.69
C ALA A 52 -2.59 5.44 1.72
N LEU A 53 -2.22 4.59 0.76
CA LEU A 53 -3.16 3.98 -0.18
C LEU A 53 -4.20 3.10 0.52
N VAL A 54 -3.80 2.34 1.55
CA VAL A 54 -4.76 1.58 2.38
C VAL A 54 -5.71 2.52 3.12
N LYS A 55 -5.21 3.57 3.78
CA LYS A 55 -6.03 4.52 4.55
C LYS A 55 -7.07 5.27 3.72
N ARG A 56 -6.81 5.47 2.44
CA ARG A 56 -7.79 6.03 1.50
C ARG A 56 -9.03 5.14 1.39
N ASN A 57 -8.87 3.83 1.55
CA ASN A 57 -9.94 2.82 1.51
C ASN A 57 -10.85 2.92 0.27
N GLU A 58 -10.27 3.34 -0.86
CA GLU A 58 -10.92 3.43 -2.16
C GLU A 58 -10.50 2.21 -3.01
N PRO A 59 -11.38 1.65 -3.85
CA PRO A 59 -11.06 0.47 -4.66
C PRO A 59 -9.78 0.61 -5.49
N ASP A 60 -9.59 1.74 -6.16
CA ASP A 60 -8.41 1.99 -7.01
C ASP A 60 -7.13 2.06 -6.16
N SER A 61 -7.19 2.70 -4.99
CA SER A 61 -6.04 2.78 -4.06
C SER A 61 -5.68 1.41 -3.49
N LEU A 62 -6.68 0.62 -3.11
CA LEU A 62 -6.51 -0.72 -2.56
C LEU A 62 -5.98 -1.70 -3.61
N SER A 63 -6.43 -1.60 -4.87
CA SER A 63 -5.95 -2.45 -5.96
C SER A 63 -4.44 -2.30 -6.16
N VAL A 64 -3.89 -1.08 -6.02
CA VAL A 64 -2.45 -0.83 -6.15
C VAL A 64 -1.63 -1.66 -5.18
N VAL A 65 -2.08 -1.81 -3.93
CA VAL A 65 -1.31 -2.44 -2.84
C VAL A 65 -1.68 -3.90 -2.59
N ILE A 66 -2.76 -4.40 -3.19
CA ILE A 66 -3.22 -5.79 -3.07
C ILE A 66 -2.86 -6.60 -4.32
N SER A 67 -3.05 -6.04 -5.51
CA SER A 67 -3.04 -6.79 -6.77
C SER A 67 -1.73 -6.70 -7.54
N ASN A 68 -0.91 -5.68 -7.28
CA ASN A 68 0.32 -5.47 -8.02
C ASN A 68 1.50 -6.21 -7.41
N ARG A 69 2.24 -6.94 -8.25
CA ARG A 69 3.51 -7.58 -7.89
C ARG A 69 4.54 -6.51 -7.51
N GLY A 70 5.28 -6.75 -6.42
CA GLY A 70 6.35 -5.86 -5.96
C GLY A 70 5.87 -4.63 -5.18
N LYS A 71 4.58 -4.52 -4.88
CA LYS A 71 3.98 -3.41 -4.11
C LYS A 71 3.13 -3.92 -2.96
N GLY A 72 2.97 -3.10 -1.92
CA GLY A 72 2.06 -3.37 -0.81
C GLY A 72 2.28 -4.75 -0.20
N ILE A 73 1.24 -5.59 -0.16
CA ILE A 73 1.32 -6.95 0.41
C ILE A 73 2.25 -7.89 -0.38
N ASN A 74 2.59 -7.51 -1.62
CA ASN A 74 3.49 -8.24 -2.52
C ASN A 74 4.86 -7.55 -2.67
N ASP A 75 5.21 -6.60 -1.79
CA ASP A 75 6.51 -5.91 -1.83
C ASP A 75 7.66 -6.88 -1.52
N MET A 76 8.81 -6.66 -2.16
CA MET A 76 10.02 -7.46 -1.90
C MET A 76 10.59 -7.23 -0.49
N SER A 77 10.34 -6.05 0.08
CA SER A 77 10.69 -5.72 1.45
C SER A 77 9.62 -6.24 2.41
N THR A 78 10.00 -7.20 3.25
CA THR A 78 9.09 -7.77 4.27
C THR A 78 8.53 -6.70 5.22
N VAL A 79 9.28 -5.63 5.48
CA VAL A 79 8.82 -4.51 6.30
C VAL A 79 7.64 -3.80 5.63
N VAL A 80 7.77 -3.46 4.35
CA VAL A 80 6.70 -2.81 3.57
C VAL A 80 5.47 -3.72 3.48
N ALA A 81 5.67 -5.00 3.19
CA ALA A 81 4.58 -5.98 3.09
C ALA A 81 3.81 -6.12 4.42
N MET A 82 4.51 -6.32 5.53
CA MET A 82 3.88 -6.47 6.85
C MET A 82 3.21 -5.19 7.32
N SER A 83 3.81 -4.02 7.09
CA SER A 83 3.17 -2.74 7.42
C SER A 83 1.89 -2.53 6.61
N THR A 84 1.86 -2.93 5.34
CA THR A 84 0.65 -2.87 4.51
C THR A 84 -0.44 -3.81 5.04
N ILE A 85 -0.07 -5.05 5.39
CA ILE A 85 -1.00 -6.03 5.98
C ILE A 85 -1.58 -5.50 7.28
N ASN A 86 -0.75 -5.00 8.20
CA ASN A 86 -1.22 -4.46 9.47
C ASN A 86 -2.17 -3.28 9.28
N GLU A 87 -1.90 -2.40 8.32
CA GLU A 87 -2.79 -1.28 8.00
C GLU A 87 -4.15 -1.79 7.46
N LEU A 88 -4.15 -2.80 6.57
CA LEU A 88 -5.38 -3.43 6.08
C LEU A 88 -6.20 -4.07 7.21
N LEU A 89 -5.54 -4.78 8.14
CA LEU A 89 -6.19 -5.40 9.29
C LEU A 89 -6.80 -4.35 10.25
N SER A 90 -6.26 -3.13 10.26
CA SER A 90 -6.69 -2.04 11.12
C SER A 90 -7.82 -1.16 10.55
N LEU A 91 -8.25 -1.40 9.31
CA LEU A 91 -9.36 -0.68 8.70
C LEU A 91 -10.64 -0.86 9.52
N GLU A 92 -11.34 0.25 9.80
CA GLU A 92 -12.66 0.24 10.43
C GLU A 92 -13.71 -0.37 9.49
N ASP A 93 -13.70 0.05 8.22
CA ASP A 93 -14.51 -0.52 7.15
C ASP A 93 -13.64 -1.37 6.22
N LYS A 94 -13.89 -2.68 6.24
CA LYS A 94 -13.15 -3.69 5.47
C LYS A 94 -13.86 -4.07 4.16
N GLU A 95 -15.03 -3.53 3.84
CA GLU A 95 -15.85 -3.98 2.71
C GLU A 95 -15.09 -3.88 1.38
N HIS A 96 -14.51 -2.71 1.09
CA HIS A 96 -13.75 -2.51 -0.14
C HIS A 96 -12.50 -3.39 -0.22
N ALA A 97 -11.74 -3.48 0.87
CA ALA A 97 -10.53 -4.30 0.93
C ALA A 97 -10.86 -5.79 0.71
N MET A 98 -11.91 -6.31 1.36
CA MET A 98 -12.36 -7.69 1.19
C MET A 98 -12.81 -7.98 -0.25
N LYS A 99 -13.47 -7.01 -0.89
CA LYS A 99 -13.86 -7.12 -2.31
C LYS A 99 -12.64 -7.15 -3.23
N VAL A 100 -11.69 -6.23 -3.06
CA VAL A 100 -10.47 -6.19 -3.89
C VAL A 100 -9.63 -7.45 -3.70
N LEU A 101 -9.59 -8.02 -2.49
CA LEU A 101 -8.94 -9.31 -2.24
C LEU A 101 -9.63 -10.46 -3.00
N GLU A 102 -10.97 -10.50 -3.00
CA GLU A 102 -11.73 -11.51 -3.78
C GLU A 102 -11.46 -11.36 -5.28
N ASP A 103 -11.50 -10.14 -5.80
CA ASP A 103 -11.24 -9.83 -7.20
C ASP A 103 -9.80 -10.25 -7.59
N ALA A 104 -8.82 -10.02 -6.71
CA ALA A 104 -7.44 -10.46 -6.92
C ALA A 104 -7.31 -11.99 -6.94
N ILE A 105 -8.00 -12.70 -6.04
CA ILE A 105 -7.94 -14.17 -5.95
C ILE A 105 -8.59 -14.84 -7.17
N SER A 106 -9.67 -14.25 -7.68
CA SER A 106 -10.45 -14.78 -8.80
C SER A 106 -9.92 -14.38 -10.17
N SER A 107 -9.03 -13.38 -10.25
CA SER A 107 -8.43 -12.92 -11.50
C SER A 107 -7.57 -13.99 -12.17
N GLU A 108 -7.86 -14.35 -13.42
CA GLU A 108 -7.01 -15.23 -14.22
C GLU A 108 -5.69 -14.56 -14.65
N SER A 109 -5.62 -13.22 -14.58
CA SER A 109 -4.47 -12.43 -15.04
C SER A 109 -3.36 -12.27 -14.01
N PHE A 110 -3.60 -12.63 -12.75
CA PHE A 110 -2.60 -12.51 -11.69
C PHE A 110 -1.87 -13.82 -11.42
N ASP A 111 -0.59 -13.69 -11.08
CA ASP A 111 0.27 -14.82 -10.73
C ASP A 111 -0.17 -15.47 -9.41
N GLU A 112 0.09 -16.77 -9.25
CA GLU A 112 -0.34 -17.50 -8.04
C GLU A 112 0.26 -16.97 -6.74
N GLU A 113 1.47 -16.39 -6.78
CA GLU A 113 2.09 -15.75 -5.61
C GLU A 113 1.26 -14.56 -5.10
N VAL A 114 0.78 -13.70 -6.00
CA VAL A 114 -0.09 -12.57 -5.66
C VAL A 114 -1.40 -13.08 -5.08
N LYS A 115 -1.98 -14.13 -5.68
CA LYS A 115 -3.22 -14.75 -5.19
C LYS A 115 -3.04 -15.40 -3.82
N GLU A 116 -1.93 -16.06 -3.56
CA GLU A 116 -1.64 -16.68 -2.26
C GLU A 116 -1.51 -15.65 -1.15
N ASN A 117 -0.81 -14.55 -1.41
CA ASN A 117 -0.75 -13.41 -0.49
C ASN A 117 -2.15 -12.82 -0.25
N ALA A 118 -2.94 -12.61 -1.30
CA ALA A 118 -4.31 -12.12 -1.16
C ALA A 118 -5.20 -13.08 -0.35
N ARG A 119 -5.12 -14.41 -0.58
CA ARG A 119 -5.84 -15.43 0.22
C ARG A 119 -5.44 -15.35 1.69
N SER A 120 -4.15 -15.24 1.97
CA SER A 120 -3.61 -15.17 3.34
C SER A 120 -4.11 -13.93 4.08
N VAL A 121 -4.02 -12.76 3.43
CA VAL A 121 -4.48 -11.49 4.02
C VAL A 121 -6.00 -11.49 4.21
N LYS A 122 -6.77 -11.99 3.25
CA LYS A 122 -8.23 -12.13 3.37
C LYS A 122 -8.62 -13.01 4.55
N ALA A 123 -7.93 -14.13 4.74
CA ALA A 123 -8.17 -15.02 5.87
C ALA A 123 -7.88 -14.32 7.20
N LEU A 124 -6.79 -13.55 7.30
CA LEU A 124 -6.46 -12.76 8.49
C LEU A 124 -7.52 -11.67 8.75
N MET A 125 -7.96 -10.96 7.71
CA MET A 125 -8.98 -9.91 7.81
C MET A 125 -10.35 -10.43 8.29
N ALA A 126 -10.73 -11.64 7.88
CA ALA A 126 -11.97 -12.27 8.33
C ALA A 126 -11.96 -12.63 9.83
N LEU A 127 -10.79 -12.62 10.46
CA LEU A 127 -10.60 -12.93 11.88
C LEU A 127 -10.38 -11.69 12.75
N SER A 128 -10.23 -10.49 12.14
CA SER A 128 -9.90 -9.24 12.84
C SER A 128 -11.06 -8.27 12.97
#